data_AF-H2YC54-F1
#
_entry.id   AF-H2YC54-F1
#
_cell.length_a   1.000
_cell.length_b   1.000
_cell.length_c   1.000
_cell.angle_alpha   90.00
_cell.angle_beta   90.00
_cell.angle_gamma   90.00
#
_symmetry.space_group_name_H-M   'P 1'
#
loop_
_entity.id
_entity.type
_entity.pdbx_description
1 polymer ?
#
loop_
_entity_poly.entity_id
_entity_poly.type
_entity_poly.pdbx_seq_one_letter_code
_entity_poly.pdbx_strand_id
1 'polypeptide(L)'
;MKTFSNELFDTAFILMFLWSIRFISFNWQKRRIVLEKDGQNYFFYVGGRLVYEGEIHNIYFRLRSQCSSNGSTYYRLVLNGFHVEEQELSSMTTNKAALELLAKRIAFKTNVNYFDSDDVSISHIVRHVNPKTFYLKPKSKRPAMRSNKRMSVTRATLEAFY
;
A
#
# COMPACT_ATOMS: atom_id res chain seq x y z
N MET A 1 60.69 -3.84 -12.62
CA MET A 1 60.13 -3.17 -11.42
C MET A 1 59.10 -2.08 -11.72
N LYS A 2 59.03 -1.48 -12.93
CA LYS A 2 58.01 -0.45 -13.28
C LYS A 2 56.62 -0.98 -13.66
N THR A 3 56.47 -2.26 -14.00
CA THR A 3 55.18 -2.84 -14.44
C THR A 3 54.25 -3.12 -13.26
N PHE A 4 54.80 -3.59 -12.15
CA PHE A 4 54.02 -3.94 -10.94
C PHE A 4 53.34 -2.72 -10.28
N SER A 5 53.97 -1.53 -10.35
CA SER A 5 53.38 -0.28 -9.85
C SER A 5 52.19 0.19 -10.68
N ASN A 6 52.20 -0.08 -11.99
CA ASN A 6 51.12 0.34 -12.89
C ASN A 6 49.90 -0.57 -12.72
N GLU A 7 50.09 -1.88 -12.55
CA GLU A 7 48.98 -2.80 -12.28
C GLU A 7 48.29 -2.52 -10.94
N LEU A 8 49.06 -2.18 -9.90
CA LEU A 8 48.50 -1.75 -8.61
C LEU A 8 47.71 -0.44 -8.72
N PHE A 9 48.19 0.51 -9.53
CA PHE A 9 47.49 1.77 -9.79
C PHE A 9 46.20 1.54 -10.57
N ASP A 10 46.24 0.73 -11.63
CA ASP A 10 45.09 0.43 -12.48
C ASP A 10 44.00 -0.33 -11.70
N THR A 11 44.39 -1.31 -10.88
CA THR A 11 43.45 -2.05 -10.02
C THR A 11 42.82 -1.15 -8.96
N ALA A 12 43.58 -0.27 -8.31
CA ALA A 12 43.04 0.70 -7.36
C ALA A 12 42.07 1.68 -8.05
N PHE A 13 42.41 2.16 -9.25
CA PHE A 13 41.55 3.04 -10.03
C PHE A 13 40.23 2.37 -10.41
N ILE A 14 40.27 1.12 -10.88
CA ILE A 14 39.06 0.34 -11.20
C ILE A 14 38.20 0.14 -9.94
N LEU A 15 38.79 -0.22 -8.81
CA LEU A 15 38.06 -0.40 -7.56
C LEU A 15 37.36 0.89 -7.11
N MET A 16 38.05 2.03 -7.16
CA MET A 16 37.47 3.33 -6.84
C MET A 16 36.33 3.71 -7.79
N PHE A 17 36.47 3.43 -9.08
CA PHE A 17 35.43 3.70 -10.09
C PHE A 17 34.19 2.83 -9.86
N LEU A 18 34.37 1.54 -9.57
CA LEU A 18 33.24 0.67 -9.22
C LEU A 18 32.55 1.12 -7.93
N TRP A 19 33.33 1.61 -6.96
CA TRP A 19 32.78 2.12 -5.70
C TRP A 19 31.98 3.41 -5.90
N SER A 20 32.44 4.32 -6.77
CA SER A 20 31.73 5.55 -7.09
C SER A 20 30.45 5.29 -7.88
N ILE A 21 30.47 4.38 -8.86
CA ILE A 21 29.26 3.94 -9.57
C ILE A 21 28.26 3.32 -8.61
N ARG A 22 28.73 2.45 -7.71
CA ARG A 22 27.91 1.84 -6.68
C ARG A 22 27.27 2.91 -5.81
N PHE A 23 28.06 3.88 -5.33
CA PHE A 23 27.58 4.97 -4.48
C PHE A 23 26.53 5.84 -5.19
N ILE A 24 26.77 6.23 -6.45
CA ILE A 24 25.81 7.00 -7.24
C ILE A 24 24.51 6.21 -7.42
N SER A 25 24.62 4.93 -7.81
CA SER A 25 23.45 4.06 -7.99
C SER A 25 22.61 3.92 -6.71
N PHE A 26 23.24 3.79 -5.54
CA PHE A 26 22.51 3.72 -4.26
C PHE A 26 21.82 5.02 -3.85
N ASN A 27 22.30 6.16 -4.33
CA ASN A 27 21.71 7.47 -4.04
C ASN A 27 20.73 7.93 -5.14
N TRP A 28 20.74 7.26 -6.29
CA TRP A 28 19.90 7.59 -7.43
C TRP A 28 18.42 7.34 -7.10
N GLN A 29 17.58 8.34 -7.31
CA GLN A 29 16.13 8.27 -7.11
C GLN A 29 15.69 7.83 -5.70
N LYS A 30 16.44 8.20 -4.65
CA LYS A 30 16.00 8.00 -3.26
C LYS A 30 14.61 8.59 -3.05
N ARG A 31 13.68 7.74 -2.63
CA ARG A 31 12.30 8.11 -2.30
C ARG A 31 12.23 8.51 -0.84
N ARG A 32 11.53 9.60 -0.54
CA ARG A 32 11.34 10.08 0.83
C ARG A 32 9.93 10.60 1.00
N ILE A 33 9.25 10.10 2.03
CA ILE A 33 7.98 10.65 2.48
C ILE A 33 8.25 11.44 3.75
N VAL A 34 7.81 12.69 3.76
CA VAL A 34 7.92 13.58 4.92
C VAL A 34 6.52 13.90 5.38
N LEU A 35 6.24 13.69 6.67
CA LEU A 35 5.00 14.09 7.30
C LEU A 35 5.17 15.49 7.88
N GLU A 36 4.19 16.35 7.66
CA GLU A 36 4.18 17.68 8.25
C GLU A 36 4.04 17.60 9.77
N LYS A 37 4.64 18.54 10.51
CA LYS A 37 4.59 18.58 11.97
C LYS A 37 3.16 18.73 12.50
N ASP A 38 2.33 19.46 11.78
CA ASP A 38 0.94 19.70 12.11
C ASP A 38 0.06 18.46 11.84
N GLY A 39 0.64 17.45 11.17
CA GLY A 39 0.01 16.16 10.92
C GLY A 39 -1.12 16.20 9.90
N GLN A 40 -1.25 17.29 9.14
CA GLN A 40 -2.32 17.46 8.13
C GLN A 40 -1.91 16.99 6.75
N ASN A 41 -0.65 17.21 6.36
CA ASN A 41 -0.16 16.91 5.02
C ASN A 41 1.06 15.97 5.04
N TYR A 42 1.31 15.37 3.88
CA TYR A 42 2.54 14.65 3.59
C TYR A 42 3.10 15.09 2.24
N PHE A 43 4.42 14.96 2.13
CA PHE A 43 5.21 15.35 0.96
C PHE A 43 5.99 14.15 0.46
N PHE A 44 5.78 13.79 -0.81
CA PHE A 44 6.48 12.70 -1.47
C PHE A 44 7.58 13.24 -2.39
N TYR A 45 8.82 12.87 -2.08
CA TYR A 45 10.00 13.26 -2.82
C TYR A 45 10.62 12.06 -3.53
N VAL A 46 11.09 12.29 -4.76
CA VAL A 46 11.88 11.32 -5.53
C VAL A 46 13.14 12.03 -6.04
N GLY A 47 14.32 11.49 -5.70
CA GLY A 47 15.60 12.10 -6.10
C GLY A 47 15.77 13.54 -5.59
N GLY A 48 15.16 13.85 -4.43
CA GLY A 48 15.19 15.20 -3.82
C GLY A 48 14.17 16.19 -4.39
N ARG A 49 13.39 15.83 -5.42
CA ARG A 49 12.34 16.68 -5.99
C ARG A 49 10.99 16.32 -5.40
N LEU A 50 10.19 17.32 -5.05
CA LEU A 50 8.80 17.12 -4.63
C LEU A 50 7.99 16.64 -5.84
N VAL A 51 7.43 15.44 -5.74
CA VAL A 51 6.58 14.84 -6.79
C VAL A 51 5.11 15.05 -6.47
N TYR A 52 4.75 14.92 -5.19
CA TYR A 52 3.35 15.02 -4.76
C TYR A 52 3.23 15.56 -3.35
N GLU A 53 2.17 16.33 -3.12
CA GLU A 53 1.72 16.83 -1.82
C GLU A 53 0.26 16.42 -1.62
N GLY A 54 -0.06 15.85 -0.47
CA GLY A 54 -1.40 15.38 -0.18
C GLY A 54 -1.75 15.38 1.29
N GLU A 55 -3.04 15.21 1.57
CA GLU A 55 -3.55 15.15 2.95
C GLU A 55 -3.21 13.81 3.62
N ILE A 56 -2.95 13.84 4.94
CA ILE A 56 -2.51 12.71 5.76
C ILE A 56 -3.46 11.50 5.71
N HIS A 57 -4.76 11.72 5.48
CA HIS A 57 -5.75 10.66 5.41
C HIS A 57 -5.56 9.76 4.17
N ASN A 58 -4.80 10.23 3.16
CA ASN A 58 -4.52 9.50 1.94
C ASN A 58 -3.27 8.62 2.01
N ILE A 59 -2.55 8.62 3.13
CA ILE A 59 -1.41 7.72 3.36
C ILE A 59 -1.73 6.74 4.48
N TYR A 60 -1.33 5.49 4.33
CA TYR A 60 -1.61 4.44 5.29
C TYR A 60 -0.61 3.30 5.24
N PHE A 61 -0.45 2.63 6.38
CA PHE A 61 0.18 1.31 6.43
C PHE A 61 -0.87 0.24 6.19
N ARG A 62 -0.53 -0.80 5.42
CA ARG A 62 -1.41 -1.95 5.21
C ARG A 62 -0.64 -3.26 5.30
N LEU A 63 -1.24 -4.27 5.91
CA LEU A 63 -0.77 -5.65 5.74
C LEU A 63 -1.27 -6.19 4.41
N ARG A 64 -0.38 -6.78 3.62
CA ARG A 64 -0.72 -7.55 2.42
C ARG A 64 -0.56 -9.03 2.74
N SER A 65 -1.59 -9.81 2.46
CA SER A 65 -1.51 -11.27 2.46
C SER A 65 -1.21 -11.77 1.05
N GLN A 66 -0.40 -12.81 0.95
CA GLN A 66 -0.14 -13.54 -0.27
C GLN A 66 -0.20 -15.03 0.05
N CYS A 67 -1.10 -15.75 -0.62
CA CYS A 67 -1.16 -17.20 -0.53
C CYS A 67 -0.10 -17.80 -1.46
N SER A 68 0.75 -18.66 -0.91
CA SER A 68 1.71 -19.44 -1.69
C SER A 68 1.10 -20.78 -2.13
N SER A 69 1.70 -21.41 -3.15
CA SER A 69 1.25 -22.71 -3.69
C SER A 69 1.32 -23.84 -2.65
N ASN A 70 2.11 -23.67 -1.60
CA ASN A 70 2.20 -24.59 -0.46
C ASN A 70 1.04 -24.45 0.55
N GLY A 71 0.03 -23.62 0.26
CA GLY A 71 -1.11 -23.38 1.15
C GLY A 71 -0.81 -22.46 2.34
N SER A 72 0.42 -21.97 2.48
CA SER A 72 0.78 -21.03 3.55
C SER A 72 0.52 -19.58 3.12
N THR A 73 -0.04 -18.79 4.03
CA THR A 73 -0.24 -17.35 3.82
C THR A 73 0.92 -16.56 4.40
N TYR A 74 1.56 -15.78 3.55
CA TYR A 74 2.62 -14.87 3.93
C TYR A 74 2.08 -13.45 4.00
N TYR A 75 2.58 -12.70 4.96
CA TYR A 75 2.21 -11.33 5.23
C TYR A 75 3.42 -10.43 5.05
N ARG A 76 3.18 -9.23 4.51
CA ARG A 76 4.18 -8.15 4.44
C ARG A 76 3.53 -6.82 4.78
N LEU A 77 4.31 -5.92 5.36
CA LEU A 77 3.87 -4.57 5.67
C LEU A 77 4.24 -3.64 4.53
N VAL A 78 3.24 -2.90 4.02
CA VAL A 78 3.43 -1.90 2.98
C VAL A 78 2.99 -0.53 3.48
N LEU A 79 3.69 0.50 3.02
CA LEU A 79 3.24 1.89 3.07
C LEU A 79 2.69 2.25 1.69
N ASN A 80 1.47 2.73 1.64
CA ASN A 80 0.82 3.12 0.40
C ASN A 80 0.08 4.45 0.59
N GLY A 81 -0.18 5.14 -0.50
CA GLY A 81 -0.98 6.35 -0.49
C GLY A 81 -1.34 6.86 -1.87
N PHE A 82 -2.14 7.92 -1.91
CA PHE A 82 -2.57 8.52 -3.16
C PHE A 82 -1.40 9.17 -3.92
N HIS A 83 -1.17 8.81 -5.19
CA HIS A 83 0.02 9.23 -5.96
C HIS A 83 1.38 8.88 -5.31
N VAL A 84 1.39 7.91 -4.39
CA VAL A 84 2.60 7.35 -3.79
C VAL A 84 2.73 5.90 -4.22
N GLU A 85 3.92 5.51 -4.64
CA GLU A 85 4.22 4.11 -4.98
C GLU A 85 4.16 3.23 -3.72
N GLU A 86 3.58 2.03 -3.83
CA GLU A 86 3.53 1.09 -2.70
C GLU A 86 4.96 0.68 -2.30
N GLN A 87 5.35 1.02 -1.07
CA GLN A 87 6.67 0.71 -0.54
C GLN A 87 6.59 -0.42 0.46
N GLU A 88 7.29 -1.51 0.16
CA GLU A 88 7.45 -2.64 1.08
C GLU A 88 8.43 -2.27 2.21
N LEU A 89 7.99 -2.45 3.45
CA LEU A 89 8.77 -2.12 4.64
C LEU A 89 9.34 -3.35 5.35
N SER A 90 8.76 -4.52 5.08
CA SER A 90 9.17 -5.78 5.67
C SER A 90 9.27 -6.86 4.60
N SER A 91 10.18 -7.81 4.83
CA SER A 91 10.15 -9.09 4.12
C SER A 91 8.87 -9.86 4.44
N MET A 92 8.56 -10.85 3.60
CA MET A 92 7.41 -11.72 3.79
C MET A 92 7.60 -12.63 5.01
N THR A 93 6.55 -12.79 5.82
CA THR A 93 6.58 -13.63 7.02
C THR A 93 5.23 -14.31 7.24
N THR A 94 5.22 -15.51 7.80
CA THR A 94 3.99 -16.19 8.21
C THR A 94 3.45 -15.69 9.56
N ASN A 95 4.29 -14.99 10.34
CA ASN A 95 3.91 -14.49 11.66
C ASN A 95 3.16 -13.15 11.55
N LYS A 96 1.85 -13.23 11.26
CA LYS A 96 0.95 -12.06 11.19
C LYS A 96 0.98 -11.22 12.47
N ALA A 97 0.90 -11.85 13.64
CA ALA A 97 0.77 -11.15 14.92
C ALA A 97 1.96 -10.26 15.25
N ALA A 98 3.19 -10.76 15.03
CA ALA A 98 4.40 -9.96 15.24
C ALA A 98 4.46 -8.76 14.28
N LEU A 99 4.08 -8.98 13.02
CA LEU A 99 4.09 -7.92 12.01
C LEU A 99 3.02 -6.87 12.26
N GLU A 100 1.83 -7.28 12.73
CA GLU A 100 0.75 -6.40 13.15
C GLU A 100 1.15 -5.50 14.32
N LEU A 101 1.79 -6.08 15.36
CA LEU A 101 2.28 -5.29 16.50
C LEU A 101 3.28 -4.22 16.06
N LEU A 102 4.21 -4.59 15.17
CA LEU A 102 5.18 -3.67 14.59
C LEU A 102 4.47 -2.58 13.77
N ALA A 103 3.54 -2.96 12.90
CA ALA A 103 2.81 -2.03 12.05
C ALA A 103 2.01 -1.02 12.87
N LYS A 104 1.29 -1.47 13.91
CA LYS A 104 0.56 -0.61 14.84
C LYS A 104 1.48 0.34 15.59
N ARG A 105 2.67 -0.12 16.01
CA ARG A 105 3.67 0.72 16.67
C ARG A 105 4.22 1.80 15.74
N ILE A 106 4.50 1.47 14.49
CA ILE A 106 4.97 2.45 13.50
C ILE A 106 3.86 3.47 13.21
N ALA A 107 2.65 3.00 12.90
CA ALA A 107 1.49 3.85 12.63
C ALA A 107 1.17 4.80 13.79
N PHE A 108 1.32 4.34 15.04
CA PHE A 108 1.21 5.19 16.22
C PHE A 108 2.29 6.27 16.26
N LYS A 109 3.56 5.89 16.07
CA LYS A 109 4.69 6.83 16.13
C LYS A 109 4.67 7.88 15.02
N THR A 110 4.20 7.50 13.84
CA THR A 110 4.11 8.41 12.68
C THR A 110 2.77 9.11 12.59
N ASN A 111 1.81 8.80 13.48
CA ASN A 111 0.43 9.30 13.43
C ASN A 111 -0.24 9.08 12.05
N VAL A 112 -0.15 7.86 11.51
CA VAL A 112 -0.72 7.49 10.20
C VAL A 112 -1.75 6.36 10.40
N ASN A 113 -2.69 6.23 9.47
CA ASN A 113 -3.67 5.15 9.47
C ASN A 113 -3.01 3.77 9.29
N TYR A 114 -3.59 2.74 9.89
CA TYR A 114 -3.18 1.36 9.72
C TYR A 114 -4.37 0.49 9.33
N PHE A 115 -4.17 -0.36 8.33
CA PHE A 115 -5.14 -1.36 7.89
C PHE A 115 -4.55 -2.77 7.95
N ASP A 116 -5.32 -3.72 8.48
CA ASP A 116 -5.03 -5.14 8.34
C ASP A 116 -5.21 -5.58 6.87
N SER A 117 -4.81 -6.82 6.61
CA SER A 117 -5.01 -7.56 5.37
C SER A 117 -6.49 -7.69 4.99
N ASP A 118 -7.33 -8.08 5.95
CA ASP A 118 -8.76 -8.24 5.76
C ASP A 118 -9.50 -6.90 5.91
N ASP A 119 -10.38 -6.55 4.96
CA ASP A 119 -11.09 -5.25 4.95
C ASP A 119 -12.13 -5.06 6.06
N VAL A 120 -12.53 -6.16 6.72
CA VAL A 120 -13.51 -6.18 7.82
C VAL A 120 -12.86 -6.40 9.17
N SER A 121 -11.53 -6.30 9.24
CA SER A 121 -10.79 -6.58 10.47
C SER A 121 -11.06 -5.53 11.54
N ILE A 122 -11.29 -5.97 12.78
CA ILE A 122 -11.37 -5.03 13.92
C ILE A 122 -10.02 -4.43 14.30
N SER A 123 -8.92 -4.94 13.71
CA SER A 123 -7.57 -4.47 13.99
C SER A 123 -7.18 -3.20 13.26
N HIS A 124 -8.02 -2.68 12.36
CA HIS A 124 -7.79 -1.40 11.68
C HIS A 124 -7.66 -0.25 12.70
N ILE A 125 -6.76 0.69 12.44
CA ILE A 125 -6.60 1.91 13.24
C ILE A 125 -6.73 3.09 12.29
N VAL A 126 -7.87 3.78 12.36
CA VAL A 126 -8.14 4.97 11.57
C VAL A 126 -8.05 6.19 12.49
N ARG A 127 -7.06 7.04 12.25
CA ARG A 127 -6.80 8.30 12.97
C ARG A 127 -7.29 9.49 12.17
N HIS A 128 -7.07 9.42 10.86
CA HIS A 128 -7.38 10.49 9.92
C HIS A 128 -8.44 10.00 8.96
N VAL A 129 -9.56 10.72 8.93
CA VAL A 129 -10.65 10.43 7.99
C VAL A 129 -10.80 11.60 7.06
N ASN A 130 -11.12 11.33 5.80
CA ASN A 130 -11.41 12.38 4.85
C ASN A 130 -12.70 13.12 5.29
N PRO A 131 -12.61 14.44 5.61
CA PRO A 131 -13.73 15.21 6.12
C PRO A 131 -14.87 15.31 5.10
N LYS A 132 -14.57 15.28 3.79
CA LYS A 132 -15.58 15.39 2.72
C LYS A 132 -16.47 14.15 2.65
N THR A 133 -15.94 12.97 2.95
CA THR A 133 -16.68 11.71 2.91
C THR A 133 -17.43 11.40 4.21
N PHE A 134 -16.97 11.92 5.36
CA PHE A 134 -17.59 11.62 6.66
C PHE A 134 -19.03 12.16 6.77
N TYR A 135 -19.33 13.24 6.04
CA TYR A 135 -20.67 13.85 6.01
C TYR A 135 -21.56 13.36 4.86
N LEU A 136 -21.12 12.38 4.06
CA LEU A 136 -22.01 11.77 3.06
C LEU A 136 -23.03 10.91 3.81
N LYS A 137 -24.17 11.56 4.15
CA LYS A 137 -25.40 10.87 4.57
C LYS A 137 -25.59 9.64 3.68
N PRO A 138 -26.01 8.50 4.25
CA PRO A 138 -26.31 7.32 3.45
C PRO A 138 -27.23 7.75 2.31
N LYS A 139 -26.77 7.54 1.07
CA LYS A 139 -27.53 7.84 -0.15
C LYS A 139 -28.91 7.22 0.08
N SER A 140 -29.94 8.06 0.22
CA SER A 140 -31.29 7.58 0.51
C SER A 140 -31.59 6.48 -0.50
N LYS A 141 -32.05 5.32 -0.03
CA LYS A 141 -32.43 4.21 -0.91
C LYS A 141 -33.35 4.80 -1.98
N ARG A 142 -32.91 4.82 -3.25
CA ARG A 142 -33.80 5.20 -4.35
C ARG A 142 -35.04 4.34 -4.20
N PRO A 143 -36.27 4.91 -4.20
CA PRO A 143 -37.47 4.11 -4.04
C PRO A 143 -37.44 3.03 -5.12
N ALA A 144 -37.54 1.77 -4.69
CA ALA A 144 -37.62 0.64 -5.59
C ALA A 144 -38.76 0.91 -6.56
N MET A 145 -38.42 1.08 -7.83
CA MET A 145 -39.41 1.23 -8.90
C MET A 145 -40.32 0.01 -8.82
N ARG A 146 -41.57 0.25 -8.43
CA ARG A 146 -42.60 -0.78 -8.22
C ARG A 146 -42.88 -1.42 -9.58
N SER A 147 -42.22 -2.53 -9.85
CA SER A 147 -42.47 -3.38 -11.02
C SER A 147 -43.88 -3.97 -10.90
N ASN A 148 -44.88 -3.27 -11.44
CA ASN A 148 -46.16 -3.88 -11.77
C ASN A 148 -45.95 -4.80 -12.98
N LYS A 149 -45.57 -6.06 -12.72
CA LYS A 149 -45.82 -7.16 -13.66
C LYS A 149 -46.95 -8.00 -13.10
N ARG A 150 -48.12 -7.82 -13.71
CA ARG A 150 -49.30 -8.67 -13.61
C ARG A 150 -48.86 -10.11 -13.90
N MET A 151 -48.81 -10.98 -12.89
CA MET A 151 -48.74 -12.42 -13.11
C MET A 151 -50.15 -12.89 -13.47
N SER A 152 -50.37 -13.22 -14.74
CA SER A 152 -51.52 -14.03 -15.16
C SER A 152 -51.24 -15.48 -14.80
N VAL A 153 -51.80 -15.93 -13.68
CA VAL A 153 -51.88 -17.34 -13.33
C VAL A 153 -53.13 -17.92 -13.98
N THR A 154 -52.92 -18.90 -14.84
CA THR A 154 -53.83 -20.03 -15.19
C THR A 154 -52.87 -21.01 -15.88
N ARG A 155 -52.49 -22.20 -15.39
CA ARG A 155 -53.15 -23.26 -14.61
C ARG A 155 -54.47 -23.75 -15.20
N ALA A 156 -54.38 -24.11 -16.47
CA ALA A 156 -55.22 -25.04 -17.23
C ALA A 156 -54.37 -25.35 -18.48
N THR A 157 -53.86 -26.53 -18.79
CA THR A 157 -54.31 -27.91 -18.55
C THR A 157 -53.09 -28.81 -18.72
N LEU A 158 -52.99 -29.79 -17.83
CA LEU A 158 -52.27 -31.03 -18.06
C LEU A 158 -52.91 -31.77 -19.26
N GLU A 159 -52.07 -32.44 -20.04
CA GLU A 159 -52.40 -33.48 -21.04
C GLU A 159 -53.04 -33.03 -22.36
N ALA A 160 -52.27 -33.13 -23.45
CA ALA A 160 -52.55 -34.06 -24.55
C ALA A 160 -51.53 -33.88 -25.71
N PHE A 161 -50.94 -35.00 -26.16
CA PHE A 161 -50.24 -35.22 -27.44
C PHE A 161 -48.85 -34.59 -27.68
N TYR A 162 -47.80 -35.18 -27.08
CA TYR A 162 -46.81 -36.11 -27.68
C TYR A 162 -45.55 -36.16 -26.81
#